data_AF-A0A7D9J798-F1
#
_entry.id   AF-A0A7D9J798-F1
#
_cell.length_a   1.000
_cell.length_b   1.000
_cell.length_c   1.000
_cell.angle_alpha   90.00
_cell.angle_beta   90.00
_cell.angle_gamma   90.00
#
_symmetry.space_group_name_H-M   'P 1'
#
loop_
_entity.id
_entity.type
_entity.pdbx_description
1 polymer ?
#
loop_
_entity_poly.entity_id
_entity_poly.type
_entity_poly.pdbx_seq_one_letter_code
_entity_poly.pdbx_strand_id
1 'polypeptide(L)'
;LKKLFPNFLLTLPPKRVFGDNFDREFIQRRQEGLDEFVRNILNHNEISQSAPVLRFFRFENPPQPHETLEASQTYCEDLEQTVVELRHTCRELEDEIQTLKNDLDNSFHHQQEAQGLATHYEKQYSYQDSELQNLNLKVAMSQQAEREATEEVDKLKLEIQTERAHVRAARDIEKHKQQQSLETKWKEFHNVTEDVNTRLDSLLQSFSQLSNVNVTVAGKSFEFKPAETMVEHTENLKEAIEKTRQQQENIYKKMVEMYNKEVHDLKAELARQDFIAQTRTQETETVKAEMKEIQSKHANDIAEKDRIIYDQQRKLAESQSSYISVEQKYFYSLVLGVKLNMVICGFTMEELNWMKPQNLYNRVKATGVETGNWPGWVSRELASFPTTVL
;
A
#
# COMPACT_ATOMS: atom_id res chain seq x y z
N LEU A 1 -41.93 -46.71 -35.65
CA LEU A 1 -43.39 -46.48 -35.54
C LEU A 1 -43.80 -45.90 -34.19
N LYS A 2 -43.61 -46.59 -33.05
CA LYS A 2 -44.01 -46.08 -31.71
C LYS A 2 -43.51 -44.64 -31.38
N LYS A 3 -42.32 -44.26 -31.82
CA LYS A 3 -41.78 -42.88 -31.67
C LYS A 3 -42.46 -41.85 -32.58
N LEU A 4 -42.80 -42.25 -33.82
CA LEU A 4 -43.38 -41.35 -34.83
C LEU A 4 -44.89 -41.18 -34.65
N PHE A 5 -45.56 -42.21 -34.14
CA PHE A 5 -47.01 -42.24 -33.92
C PHE A 5 -47.31 -42.70 -32.48
N PRO A 6 -47.03 -41.85 -31.46
CA PRO A 6 -47.12 -42.25 -30.05
C PRO A 6 -48.55 -42.60 -29.61
N ASN A 7 -49.55 -42.01 -30.27
CA ASN A 7 -50.97 -42.25 -29.98
C ASN A 7 -51.53 -43.51 -30.65
N PHE A 8 -50.73 -44.17 -31.50
CA PHE A 8 -51.17 -45.35 -32.24
C PHE A 8 -50.60 -46.62 -31.61
N LEU A 9 -51.49 -47.43 -31.04
CA LEU A 9 -51.14 -48.66 -30.34
C LEU A 9 -51.12 -49.84 -31.31
N LEU A 10 -49.92 -50.12 -31.84
CA LEU A 10 -49.67 -51.35 -32.60
C LEU A 10 -49.23 -52.46 -31.65
N THR A 11 -49.94 -53.58 -31.68
CA THR A 11 -49.61 -54.77 -30.91
C THR A 11 -48.88 -55.78 -31.78
N LEU A 12 -47.65 -56.13 -31.40
CA LEU A 12 -46.93 -57.27 -31.98
C LEU A 12 -47.30 -58.54 -31.21
N PRO A 13 -47.31 -59.72 -31.87
CA PRO A 13 -47.44 -60.97 -31.16
C PRO A 13 -46.30 -61.14 -30.14
N PRO A 14 -46.57 -61.83 -29.01
CA PRO A 14 -45.62 -61.93 -27.91
C PRO A 14 -44.30 -62.58 -28.36
N LYS A 15 -43.20 -62.14 -27.76
CA LYS A 15 -41.90 -62.81 -27.94
C LYS A 15 -41.89 -64.11 -27.14
N ARG A 16 -41.38 -65.19 -27.74
CA ARG A 16 -41.12 -66.42 -27.00
C ARG A 16 -39.73 -66.36 -26.41
N VAL A 17 -39.68 -66.07 -25.11
CA VAL A 17 -38.43 -66.00 -24.34
C VAL A 17 -38.06 -67.37 -23.78
N PHE A 18 -39.06 -68.24 -23.54
CA PHE A 18 -38.89 -69.61 -23.01
C PHE A 18 -39.74 -70.63 -23.80
N GLY A 19 -39.24 -71.86 -23.95
CA GLY A 19 -39.89 -72.96 -24.67
C GLY A 19 -39.45 -73.12 -26.13
N ASP A 20 -40.04 -74.10 -26.84
CA ASP A 20 -39.67 -74.47 -28.21
C ASP A 20 -40.18 -73.48 -29.29
N ASN A 21 -39.28 -72.71 -29.90
CA ASN A 21 -39.63 -71.75 -30.96
C ASN A 21 -40.22 -72.39 -32.23
N PHE A 22 -40.09 -73.71 -32.40
CA PHE A 22 -40.59 -74.45 -33.57
C PHE A 22 -41.92 -75.16 -33.33
N ASP A 23 -42.53 -74.97 -32.16
CA ASP A 23 -43.87 -75.46 -31.86
C ASP A 23 -44.90 -74.90 -32.86
N ARG A 24 -45.68 -75.80 -33.48
CA ARG A 24 -46.59 -75.45 -34.57
C ARG A 24 -47.68 -74.48 -34.14
N GLU A 25 -48.27 -74.68 -32.96
CA GLU A 25 -49.33 -73.79 -32.46
C GLU A 25 -48.82 -72.39 -32.18
N PHE A 26 -47.59 -72.27 -31.68
CA PHE A 26 -46.94 -70.99 -31.48
C PHE A 26 -46.62 -70.28 -32.80
N ILE A 27 -46.06 -71.00 -33.79
CA ILE A 27 -45.78 -70.43 -35.11
C ILE A 27 -47.07 -69.93 -35.75
N GLN A 28 -48.14 -70.72 -35.72
CA GLN A 28 -49.42 -70.33 -36.31
C GLN A 28 -49.98 -69.07 -35.65
N ARG A 29 -50.07 -69.03 -34.31
CA ARG A 29 -50.55 -67.82 -33.60
C ARG A 29 -49.67 -66.59 -33.85
N ARG A 30 -48.36 -66.80 -34.01
CA ARG A 30 -47.41 -65.73 -34.31
C ARG A 30 -47.61 -65.20 -35.73
N GLN A 31 -47.84 -66.07 -36.71
CA GLN A 31 -48.16 -65.68 -38.09
C GLN A 31 -49.46 -64.87 -38.12
N GLU A 32 -50.53 -65.37 -37.51
CA GLU A 32 -51.83 -64.68 -37.42
C GLU A 32 -51.69 -63.28 -36.79
N GLY A 33 -50.94 -63.16 -35.70
CA GLY A 33 -50.69 -61.88 -35.04
C GLY A 33 -49.80 -60.92 -35.85
N LEU A 34 -48.84 -61.43 -36.62
CA LEU A 34 -48.06 -60.61 -37.56
C LEU A 34 -48.92 -60.14 -38.72
N ASP A 35 -49.80 -60.98 -39.26
CA ASP A 35 -50.72 -60.62 -40.34
C ASP A 35 -51.71 -59.53 -39.89
N GLU A 36 -52.25 -59.64 -38.67
CA GLU A 36 -53.06 -58.56 -38.07
C GLU A 36 -52.26 -57.27 -37.90
N PHE A 37 -51.02 -57.36 -37.41
CA PHE A 37 -50.14 -56.20 -37.26
C PHE A 37 -49.86 -55.51 -38.60
N VAL A 38 -49.55 -56.27 -39.65
CA VAL A 38 -49.32 -55.74 -41.00
C VAL A 38 -50.58 -55.08 -41.53
N ARG A 39 -51.75 -55.74 -41.42
CA ARG A 39 -53.04 -55.14 -41.82
C ARG A 39 -53.28 -53.82 -41.11
N ASN A 40 -53.06 -53.75 -39.81
CA ASN A 40 -53.23 -52.51 -39.03
C ASN A 40 -52.28 -51.41 -39.53
N ILE A 41 -51.02 -51.72 -39.84
CA ILE A 41 -50.09 -50.74 -40.42
C ILE A 41 -50.59 -50.21 -41.77
N LEU A 42 -51.00 -51.11 -42.67
CA LEU A 42 -51.37 -50.75 -44.04
C LEU A 42 -52.74 -50.08 -44.14
N ASN A 43 -53.64 -50.32 -43.19
CA ASN A 43 -54.96 -49.69 -43.14
C ASN A 43 -54.91 -48.20 -42.72
N HIS A 44 -53.79 -47.73 -42.16
CA HIS A 44 -53.61 -46.33 -41.79
C HIS A 44 -52.70 -45.61 -42.78
N ASN A 45 -53.29 -44.72 -43.58
CA ASN A 45 -52.59 -44.03 -44.67
C ASN A 45 -51.27 -43.35 -44.20
N GLU A 46 -51.33 -42.58 -43.12
CA GLU A 46 -50.15 -41.87 -42.57
C GLU A 46 -49.02 -42.81 -42.13
N ILE A 47 -49.37 -43.98 -41.58
CA ILE A 47 -48.39 -44.97 -41.13
C ILE A 47 -47.83 -45.73 -42.34
N SER A 48 -48.70 -46.13 -43.27
CA SER A 48 -48.33 -46.86 -44.49
C SER A 48 -47.35 -46.08 -45.38
N GLN A 49 -47.49 -44.75 -45.42
CA GLN A 49 -46.62 -43.85 -46.18
C GLN A 49 -45.39 -43.38 -45.39
N SER A 50 -45.22 -43.81 -44.14
CA SER A 50 -44.06 -43.41 -43.35
C SER A 50 -42.78 -44.09 -43.86
N ALA A 51 -41.68 -43.33 -43.90
CA ALA A 51 -40.40 -43.83 -44.43
C ALA A 51 -39.95 -45.20 -43.87
N PRO A 52 -40.10 -45.51 -42.56
CA PRO A 52 -39.75 -46.83 -42.04
C PRO A 52 -40.59 -47.97 -42.62
N VAL A 53 -41.86 -47.72 -42.94
CA VAL A 53 -42.79 -48.73 -43.49
C VAL A 53 -42.52 -48.92 -44.97
N LEU A 54 -42.35 -47.83 -45.72
CA LEU A 54 -41.95 -47.87 -47.14
C LEU A 54 -40.65 -48.66 -47.33
N ARG A 55 -39.65 -48.41 -46.47
CA ARG A 55 -38.38 -49.13 -46.47
C ARG A 55 -38.54 -50.60 -46.09
N PHE A 56 -39.26 -50.90 -45.00
CA PHE A 56 -39.42 -52.28 -44.52
C PHE A 56 -40.11 -53.19 -45.55
N PHE A 57 -41.21 -52.72 -46.15
CA PHE A 57 -41.93 -53.48 -47.18
C PHE A 57 -41.34 -53.35 -48.59
N ARG A 58 -40.26 -52.57 -48.74
CA ARG A 58 -39.59 -52.31 -50.02
C ARG A 58 -40.55 -51.78 -51.09
N PHE A 59 -41.49 -50.91 -50.73
CA PHE A 59 -42.46 -50.36 -51.70
C PHE A 59 -41.81 -49.47 -52.77
N GLU A 60 -40.69 -48.82 -52.46
CA GLU A 60 -39.94 -47.99 -53.41
C GLU A 60 -39.00 -48.81 -54.31
N ASN A 61 -38.62 -50.02 -53.90
CA ASN A 61 -37.76 -50.92 -54.66
C ASN A 61 -38.25 -52.37 -54.49
N PRO A 62 -39.39 -52.73 -55.12
CA PRO A 62 -40.01 -54.04 -54.91
C PRO A 62 -39.13 -55.18 -55.44
N PRO A 63 -39.18 -56.35 -54.79
CA PRO A 63 -38.40 -57.50 -55.23
C PRO A 63 -38.78 -57.90 -56.66
N GLN A 64 -37.78 -58.15 -57.51
CA GLN A 64 -38.04 -58.65 -58.86
C GLN A 64 -38.52 -60.13 -58.80
N PRO A 65 -39.32 -60.62 -59.77
CA PRO A 65 -39.81 -62.01 -59.75
C PRO A 65 -38.73 -63.09 -59.72
N HIS A 66 -37.47 -62.74 -60.02
CA HIS A 66 -36.31 -63.62 -59.97
C HIS A 66 -35.39 -63.39 -58.76
N GLU A 67 -35.73 -62.45 -57.85
CA GLU A 67 -35.01 -62.33 -56.59
C GLU A 67 -35.10 -63.66 -55.84
N THR A 68 -33.94 -64.23 -55.54
CA THR A 68 -33.83 -65.49 -54.83
C THR A 68 -34.14 -65.28 -53.35
N LEU A 69 -34.48 -66.36 -52.65
CA LEU A 69 -34.62 -66.37 -51.19
C LEU A 69 -33.38 -65.79 -50.48
N GLU A 70 -32.21 -65.98 -51.07
CA GLU A 70 -30.92 -65.44 -50.61
C GLU A 70 -30.91 -63.91 -50.52
N ALA A 71 -31.46 -63.20 -51.51
CA ALA A 71 -31.52 -61.73 -51.48
C ALA A 71 -32.38 -61.20 -50.31
N SER A 72 -33.44 -61.93 -49.92
CA SER A 72 -34.25 -61.59 -48.76
C SER A 72 -33.55 -61.88 -47.43
N GLN A 73 -32.69 -62.91 -47.39
CA GLN A 73 -31.87 -63.23 -46.23
C GLN A 73 -30.81 -62.15 -46.00
N THR A 74 -30.10 -61.74 -47.05
CA THR A 74 -29.13 -60.64 -46.99
C THR A 74 -29.77 -59.33 -46.51
N TYR A 75 -30.97 -59.00 -47.00
CA TYR A 75 -31.68 -57.81 -46.53
C TYR A 75 -32.04 -57.86 -45.04
N CYS A 76 -32.43 -59.03 -44.53
CA CYS A 76 -32.67 -59.22 -43.10
C CYS A 76 -31.39 -59.08 -42.28
N GLU A 77 -30.28 -59.67 -42.74
CA GLU A 77 -28.96 -59.57 -42.11
C GLU A 77 -28.48 -58.11 -42.03
N ASP A 78 -28.64 -57.32 -43.10
CA ASP A 78 -28.30 -55.89 -43.12
C ASP A 78 -29.11 -55.08 -42.09
N LEU A 79 -30.40 -55.40 -41.93
CA LEU A 79 -31.25 -54.77 -40.92
C LEU A 79 -30.83 -55.15 -39.50
N GLU A 80 -30.44 -56.41 -39.27
CA GLU A 80 -29.90 -56.86 -37.99
C GLU A 80 -28.59 -56.15 -37.63
N GLN A 81 -27.69 -56.01 -38.61
CA GLN A 81 -26.45 -55.28 -38.47
C GLN A 81 -26.70 -53.80 -38.13
N THR A 82 -27.64 -53.16 -38.83
CA THR A 82 -28.07 -51.77 -38.54
C THR A 82 -28.58 -51.63 -37.11
N VAL A 83 -29.32 -52.62 -36.59
CA VAL A 83 -29.81 -52.59 -35.19
C VAL A 83 -28.66 -52.71 -34.20
N VAL A 84 -27.64 -53.52 -34.48
CA VAL A 84 -26.44 -53.64 -33.64
C VAL A 84 -25.70 -52.31 -33.59
N GLU A 85 -25.49 -51.68 -34.74
CA GLU A 85 -24.84 -50.37 -34.84
C GLU A 85 -25.61 -49.29 -34.07
N LEU A 86 -26.92 -49.19 -34.27
CA LEU A 86 -27.75 -48.23 -33.53
C LEU A 86 -27.70 -48.46 -32.01
N ARG A 87 -27.65 -49.72 -31.55
CA ARG A 87 -27.49 -50.03 -30.12
C ARG A 87 -26.11 -49.65 -29.61
N HIS A 88 -25.08 -49.73 -30.44
CA HIS A 88 -23.75 -49.27 -30.07
C HIS A 88 -23.72 -47.75 -29.93
N THR A 89 -24.22 -47.01 -30.93
CA THR A 89 -24.31 -45.54 -30.88
C THR A 89 -25.15 -45.06 -29.70
N CYS A 90 -26.26 -45.74 -29.38
CA CYS A 90 -27.03 -45.40 -28.19
C CYS A 90 -26.21 -45.50 -26.89
N ARG A 91 -25.36 -46.53 -26.76
CA ARG A 91 -24.48 -46.67 -25.58
C ARG A 91 -23.41 -45.59 -25.53
N GLU A 92 -22.79 -45.27 -26.66
CA GLU A 92 -21.78 -44.20 -26.73
C GLU A 92 -22.36 -42.84 -26.34
N LEU A 93 -23.56 -42.52 -26.82
CA LEU A 93 -24.26 -41.29 -26.46
C LEU A 93 -24.66 -41.27 -24.97
N GLU A 94 -25.03 -42.42 -24.39
CA GLU A 94 -25.30 -42.53 -22.95
C GLU A 94 -24.03 -42.28 -22.12
N ASP A 95 -22.88 -42.82 -22.54
CA ASP A 95 -21.58 -42.61 -21.90
C ASP A 95 -21.12 -41.15 -22.02
N GLU A 96 -21.33 -40.52 -23.19
CA GLU A 96 -21.04 -39.10 -23.40
C GLU A 96 -21.90 -38.20 -22.50
N ILE A 97 -23.21 -38.48 -22.42
CA ILE A 97 -24.12 -37.76 -21.51
C ILE A 97 -23.65 -37.89 -20.07
N GLN A 98 -23.20 -39.08 -19.65
CA GLN A 98 -22.72 -39.28 -18.29
C GLN A 98 -21.41 -38.50 -18.02
N THR A 99 -20.52 -38.45 -19.00
CA THR A 99 -19.29 -37.66 -18.92
C THR A 99 -19.60 -36.17 -18.79
N LEU A 100 -20.49 -35.64 -19.64
CA LEU A 100 -20.91 -34.24 -19.61
C LEU A 100 -21.60 -33.86 -18.28
N LYS A 101 -22.37 -34.77 -17.67
CA LYS A 101 -22.94 -34.55 -16.34
C LYS A 101 -21.87 -34.41 -15.27
N ASN A 102 -20.87 -35.29 -15.27
CA ASN A 102 -19.77 -35.22 -14.32
C ASN A 102 -18.96 -33.91 -14.48
N ASP A 103 -18.71 -33.48 -15.72
CA ASP A 103 -18.01 -32.23 -16.00
C ASP A 103 -18.83 -31.01 -15.54
N LEU A 104 -20.16 -31.05 -15.70
CA LEU A 104 -21.04 -29.99 -15.21
C LEU A 104 -21.02 -29.90 -13.68
N ASP A 105 -21.08 -31.03 -12.98
CA ASP A 105 -20.99 -31.08 -11.52
C ASP A 105 -19.64 -30.55 -11.03
N ASN A 106 -18.54 -30.94 -11.70
CA ASN A 106 -17.21 -30.40 -11.42
C ASN A 106 -17.16 -28.88 -11.64
N SER A 107 -17.71 -28.38 -12.74
CA SER A 107 -17.76 -26.93 -13.01
C SER A 107 -18.56 -26.19 -11.94
N PHE A 108 -19.65 -26.77 -11.45
CA PHE A 108 -20.46 -26.19 -10.38
C PHE A 108 -19.68 -26.10 -9.06
N HIS A 109 -18.93 -27.15 -8.71
CA HIS A 109 -18.06 -27.14 -7.53
C HIS A 109 -16.98 -26.04 -7.61
N HIS A 110 -16.27 -25.93 -8.75
CA HIS A 110 -15.27 -24.88 -8.94
C HIS A 110 -15.89 -23.48 -8.87
N GLN A 111 -17.09 -23.29 -9.42
CA GLN A 111 -17.80 -22.01 -9.33
C GLN A 111 -18.16 -21.64 -7.89
N GLN A 112 -18.61 -22.62 -7.09
CA GLN A 112 -18.93 -22.39 -5.69
C GLN A 112 -17.68 -22.05 -4.87
N GLU A 113 -16.56 -22.73 -5.11
CA GLU A 113 -15.27 -22.41 -4.48
C GLU A 113 -14.80 -21.00 -4.86
N ALA A 114 -14.87 -20.64 -6.14
CA ALA A 114 -14.49 -19.31 -6.61
C ALA A 114 -15.35 -18.20 -5.97
N GLN A 115 -16.66 -18.43 -5.83
CA GLN A 115 -17.55 -17.52 -5.09
C GLN A 115 -17.16 -17.43 -3.60
N GLY A 116 -16.80 -18.56 -2.98
CA GLY A 116 -16.28 -18.60 -1.62
C GLY A 116 -15.02 -17.73 -1.45
N LEU A 117 -14.04 -17.87 -2.35
CA LEU A 117 -12.84 -17.03 -2.34
C LEU A 117 -13.17 -15.55 -2.58
N ALA A 118 -14.05 -15.23 -3.55
CA ALA A 118 -14.43 -13.86 -3.84
C ALA A 118 -15.05 -13.16 -2.62
N THR A 119 -15.98 -13.82 -1.92
CA THR A 119 -16.59 -13.28 -0.70
C THR A 119 -15.59 -13.15 0.45
N HIS A 120 -14.58 -14.03 0.53
CA HIS A 120 -13.50 -13.90 1.50
C HIS A 120 -12.65 -12.65 1.24
N TYR A 121 -12.24 -12.43 -0.01
CA TYR A 121 -11.47 -11.24 -0.39
C TYR A 121 -12.27 -9.95 -0.16
N GLU A 122 -13.56 -9.92 -0.50
CA GLU A 122 -14.41 -8.76 -0.28
C GLU A 122 -14.50 -8.37 1.21
N LYS A 123 -14.64 -9.36 2.11
CA LYS A 123 -14.58 -9.14 3.56
C LYS A 123 -13.22 -8.61 4.02
N GLN A 124 -12.13 -9.14 3.48
CA GLN A 124 -10.79 -8.69 3.81
C GLN A 124 -10.55 -7.24 3.37
N TYR A 125 -10.96 -6.87 2.16
CA TYR A 125 -10.89 -5.49 1.68
C TYR A 125 -11.72 -4.54 2.53
N SER A 126 -12.93 -4.94 2.93
CA SER A 126 -13.78 -4.13 3.82
C SER A 126 -13.14 -3.91 5.19
N TYR A 127 -12.49 -4.92 5.76
CA TYR A 127 -11.74 -4.77 7.02
C TYR A 127 -10.58 -3.79 6.86
N GLN A 128 -9.78 -3.95 5.81
CA GLN A 128 -8.65 -3.07 5.52
C GLN A 128 -9.10 -1.62 5.27
N ASP A 129 -10.22 -1.41 4.59
CA ASP A 129 -10.78 -0.07 4.36
C ASP A 129 -11.23 0.59 5.68
N SER A 130 -11.88 -0.17 6.56
CA SER A 130 -12.23 0.29 7.91
C SER A 130 -10.99 0.66 8.74
N GLU A 131 -9.93 -0.14 8.65
CA GLU A 131 -8.66 0.12 9.33
C GLU A 131 -7.98 1.39 8.79
N LEU A 132 -7.98 1.58 7.47
CA LEU A 132 -7.51 2.79 6.80
C LEU A 132 -8.30 4.02 7.24
N GLN A 133 -9.63 3.93 7.32
CA GLN A 133 -10.47 5.02 7.82
C GLN A 133 -10.15 5.37 9.28
N ASN A 134 -9.94 4.37 10.13
CA ASN A 134 -9.54 4.59 11.53
C ASN A 134 -8.16 5.26 11.63
N LEU A 135 -7.21 4.82 10.82
CA LEU A 135 -5.88 5.41 10.78
C LEU A 135 -5.92 6.86 10.28
N ASN A 136 -6.69 7.14 9.24
CA ASN A 136 -6.90 8.50 8.72
C ASN A 136 -7.52 9.42 9.78
N LEU A 137 -8.49 8.92 10.56
CA LEU A 137 -9.06 9.67 11.67
C LEU A 137 -8.01 9.98 12.74
N LYS A 138 -7.19 9.01 13.13
CA LYS A 138 -6.09 9.21 14.09
C LYS A 138 -5.07 10.22 13.59
N VAL A 139 -4.70 10.17 12.31
CA VAL A 139 -3.78 11.14 11.69
C VAL A 139 -4.39 12.54 11.73
N ALA A 140 -5.66 12.70 11.38
CA ALA A 140 -6.35 14.00 11.44
C ALA A 140 -6.38 14.57 12.87
N MET A 141 -6.69 13.73 13.87
CA MET A 141 -6.66 14.13 15.28
C MET A 141 -5.26 14.54 15.73
N SER A 142 -4.23 13.79 15.34
CA SER A 142 -2.83 14.12 15.67
C SER A 142 -2.38 15.44 15.03
N GLN A 143 -2.74 15.68 13.77
CA GLN A 143 -2.44 16.94 13.07
C GLN A 143 -3.15 18.14 13.68
N GLN A 144 -4.33 17.94 14.27
CA GLN A 144 -5.03 18.99 15.00
C GLN A 144 -4.35 19.28 16.34
N ALA A 145 -4.02 18.24 17.12
CA ALA A 145 -3.28 18.39 18.37
C ALA A 145 -1.92 19.07 18.16
N GLU A 146 -1.22 18.76 17.07
CA GLU A 146 0.02 19.43 16.68
C GLU A 146 -0.19 20.92 16.42
N ARG A 147 -1.26 21.29 15.69
CA ARG A 147 -1.62 22.69 15.45
C ARG A 147 -1.90 23.45 16.74
N GLU A 148 -2.71 22.87 17.62
CA GLU A 148 -3.01 23.45 18.93
C GLU A 148 -1.73 23.64 19.77
N ALA A 149 -0.86 22.65 19.80
CA ALA A 149 0.43 22.75 20.48
C ALA A 149 1.34 23.85 19.88
N THR A 150 1.39 23.98 18.55
CA THR A 150 2.17 25.06 17.92
C THR A 150 1.63 26.45 18.26
N GLU A 151 0.31 26.62 18.31
CA GLU A 151 -0.32 27.89 18.71
C GLU A 151 -0.01 28.24 20.17
N GLU A 152 -0.07 27.25 21.08
CA GLU A 152 0.32 27.44 22.49
C GLU A 152 1.79 27.82 22.64
N VAL A 153 2.69 27.13 21.91
CA VAL A 153 4.12 27.45 21.91
C VAL A 153 4.37 28.88 21.43
N ASP A 154 3.69 29.34 20.40
CA ASP A 154 3.85 30.70 19.89
C ASP A 154 3.30 31.76 20.86
N LYS A 155 2.18 31.45 21.54
CA LYS A 155 1.67 32.30 22.63
C LYS A 155 2.67 32.40 23.79
N LEU A 156 3.25 31.28 24.22
CA LEU A 156 4.26 31.25 25.28
C LEU A 156 5.54 31.99 24.88
N LYS A 157 5.97 31.89 23.62
CA LYS A 157 7.10 32.69 23.12
C LYS A 157 6.83 34.19 23.24
N LEU A 158 5.61 34.62 22.89
CA LEU A 158 5.22 36.03 23.02
C LEU A 158 5.22 36.47 24.49
N GLU A 159 4.66 35.66 25.38
CA GLU A 159 4.63 35.94 26.83
C GLU A 159 6.05 36.02 27.43
N ILE A 160 6.94 35.08 27.06
CA ILE A 160 8.35 35.12 27.46
C ILE A 160 9.04 36.37 26.92
N GLN A 161 8.72 36.79 25.68
CA GLN A 161 9.29 38.01 25.09
C GLN A 161 8.81 39.26 25.82
N THR A 162 7.52 39.35 26.16
CA THR A 162 6.98 40.47 26.94
C THR A 162 7.56 40.51 28.34
N GLU A 163 7.68 39.36 29.01
CA GLU A 163 8.27 39.27 30.35
C GLU A 163 9.74 39.69 30.31
N ARG A 164 10.51 39.23 29.31
CA ARG A 164 11.89 39.69 29.10
C ARG A 164 11.98 41.20 28.87
N ALA A 165 11.04 41.80 28.16
CA ALA A 165 10.98 43.24 27.95
C ALA A 165 10.68 43.99 29.27
N HIS A 166 9.74 43.47 30.08
CA HIS A 166 9.44 44.02 31.41
C HIS A 166 10.64 43.94 32.36
N VAL A 167 11.33 42.79 32.41
CA VAL A 167 12.53 42.62 33.23
C VAL A 167 13.64 43.58 32.80
N ARG A 168 13.84 43.79 31.48
CA ARG A 168 14.80 44.78 30.97
C ARG A 168 14.41 46.20 31.40
N ALA A 169 13.16 46.60 31.22
CA ALA A 169 12.69 47.92 31.64
C ALA A 169 12.83 48.14 33.15
N ALA A 170 12.50 47.13 33.97
CA ALA A 170 12.69 47.18 35.42
C ALA A 170 14.17 47.34 35.80
N ARG A 171 15.07 46.62 35.12
CA ARG A 171 16.52 46.75 35.31
C ARG A 171 17.03 48.14 34.93
N ASP A 172 16.53 48.71 33.84
CA ASP A 172 16.87 50.07 33.40
C ASP A 172 16.38 51.14 34.38
N ILE A 173 15.17 50.99 34.92
CA ILE A 173 14.62 51.86 35.97
C ILE A 173 15.50 51.80 37.23
N GLU A 174 15.86 50.59 37.68
CA GLU A 174 16.71 50.42 38.86
C GLU A 174 18.10 51.04 38.64
N LYS A 175 18.68 50.84 37.45
CA LYS A 175 19.95 51.49 37.06
C LYS A 175 19.83 53.01 37.08
N HIS A 176 18.74 53.56 36.54
CA HIS A 176 18.51 55.01 36.56
C HIS A 176 18.34 55.55 37.98
N LYS A 177 17.61 54.85 38.84
CA LYS A 177 17.44 55.20 40.26
C LYS A 177 18.76 55.18 41.02
N GLN A 178 19.61 54.19 40.76
CA GLN A 178 20.96 54.13 41.33
C GLN A 178 21.84 55.28 40.84
N GLN A 179 21.77 55.61 39.54
CA GLN A 179 22.48 56.75 38.97
C GLN A 179 22.02 58.08 39.57
N GLN A 180 20.70 58.31 39.69
CA GLN A 180 20.17 59.50 40.36
C GLN A 180 20.63 59.59 41.82
N SER A 181 20.64 58.46 42.55
CA SER A 181 21.14 58.43 43.93
C SER A 181 22.63 58.81 44.00
N LEU A 182 23.43 58.39 43.02
CA LEU A 182 24.83 58.78 42.90
C LEU A 182 24.98 60.26 42.56
N GLU A 183 24.20 60.79 41.62
CA GLU A 183 24.20 62.21 41.26
C GLU A 183 23.83 63.10 42.46
N THR A 184 22.82 62.72 43.23
CA THR A 184 22.45 63.45 44.46
C THR A 184 23.60 63.46 45.46
N LYS A 185 24.24 62.31 45.70
CA LYS A 185 25.43 62.25 46.58
C LYS A 185 26.60 63.04 46.02
N TRP A 186 26.77 63.10 44.71
CA TRP A 186 27.77 63.92 44.04
C TRP A 186 27.52 65.41 44.24
N LYS A 187 26.25 65.85 44.14
CA LYS A 187 25.87 67.24 44.44
C LYS A 187 26.10 67.58 45.91
N GLU A 188 25.73 66.68 46.83
CA GLU A 188 26.02 66.84 48.25
C GLU A 188 27.53 66.98 48.52
N PHE A 189 28.35 66.13 47.89
CA PHE A 189 29.80 66.23 47.96
C PHE A 189 30.32 67.56 47.40
N HIS A 190 29.76 68.03 46.27
CA HIS A 190 30.15 69.30 45.68
C HIS A 190 29.82 70.48 46.60
N ASN A 191 28.63 70.48 47.21
CA ASN A 191 28.22 71.49 48.18
C ASN A 191 29.12 71.49 49.42
N VAL A 192 29.51 70.32 49.94
CA VAL A 192 30.45 70.22 51.07
C VAL A 192 31.84 70.72 50.68
N THR A 193 32.29 70.42 49.45
CA THR A 193 33.56 70.93 48.92
C THR A 193 33.54 72.46 48.77
N GLU A 194 32.41 73.02 48.32
CA GLU A 194 32.19 74.46 48.23
C GLU A 194 32.14 75.13 49.61
N ASP A 195 31.56 74.48 50.62
CA ASP A 195 31.62 74.92 52.03
C ASP A 195 33.07 74.93 52.55
N VAL A 196 33.88 73.90 52.24
CA VAL A 196 35.32 73.89 52.57
C VAL A 196 36.03 75.08 51.92
N ASN A 197 35.79 75.33 50.63
CA ASN A 197 36.39 76.46 49.91
C ASN A 197 35.96 77.80 50.52
N THR A 198 34.68 77.96 50.87
CA THR A 198 34.15 79.17 51.51
C THR A 198 34.76 79.39 52.90
N ARG A 199 34.93 78.32 53.69
CA ARG A 199 35.64 78.36 54.98
C ARG A 199 37.12 78.71 54.81
N LEU A 200 37.76 78.20 53.76
CA LEU A 200 39.15 78.52 53.42
C LEU A 200 39.28 80.00 53.03
N ASP A 201 38.36 80.53 52.22
CA ASP A 201 38.30 81.94 51.84
C ASP A 201 38.04 82.84 53.05
N SER A 202 37.12 82.44 53.95
CA SER A 202 36.87 83.12 55.21
C SER A 202 38.10 83.12 56.12
N LEU A 203 38.84 82.01 56.20
CA LEU A 203 40.10 81.92 56.93
C LEU A 203 41.16 82.85 56.31
N LEU A 204 41.33 82.84 54.99
CA LEU A 204 42.24 83.73 54.26
C LEU A 204 41.88 85.21 54.47
N GLN A 205 40.59 85.53 54.47
CA GLN A 205 40.10 86.88 54.74
C GLN A 205 40.33 87.30 56.19
N SER A 206 40.12 86.39 57.15
CA SER A 206 40.46 86.59 58.57
C SER A 206 41.95 86.86 58.74
N PHE A 207 42.80 86.09 58.06
CA PHE A 207 44.25 86.32 58.02
C PHE A 207 44.61 87.70 57.47
N SER A 208 43.94 88.14 56.42
CA SER A 208 44.19 89.46 55.82
C SER A 208 43.78 90.65 56.71
N GLN A 209 42.93 90.43 57.73
CA GLN A 209 42.41 91.48 58.63
C GLN A 209 43.16 91.59 59.97
N LEU A 210 44.10 90.68 60.24
CA LEU A 210 44.91 90.74 61.46
C LEU A 210 46.02 91.78 61.30
N SER A 211 45.87 92.95 61.92
CA SER A 211 47.02 93.83 62.26
C SER A 211 47.97 93.10 63.22
N ASN A 212 49.20 93.54 63.51
CA ASN A 212 50.11 92.90 64.49
C ASN A 212 49.87 93.38 65.96
N VAL A 213 50.08 92.58 67.02
CA VAL A 213 50.19 93.08 68.42
C VAL A 213 51.68 93.02 68.76
N ASN A 214 52.22 94.15 69.23
CA ASN A 214 53.51 94.21 69.91
C ASN A 214 53.30 94.04 71.43
N VAL A 215 54.01 93.10 72.03
CA VAL A 215 54.12 92.96 73.49
C VAL A 215 55.56 93.22 73.92
N THR A 216 55.75 94.14 74.85
CA THR A 216 57.08 94.54 75.35
C THR A 216 57.38 93.85 76.68
N VAL A 217 58.47 93.08 76.76
CA VAL A 217 58.98 92.51 78.01
C VAL A 217 60.45 92.88 78.17
N ALA A 218 60.81 93.47 79.31
CA ALA A 218 62.17 93.93 79.64
C ALA A 218 62.83 94.81 78.55
N GLY A 219 62.07 95.74 77.96
CA GLY A 219 62.58 96.69 76.97
C GLY A 219 62.79 96.11 75.57
N LYS A 220 62.37 94.87 75.30
CA LYS A 220 62.35 94.27 73.96
C LYS A 220 60.92 93.94 73.54
N SER A 221 60.52 94.43 72.35
CA SER A 221 59.24 94.12 71.72
C SER A 221 59.29 92.75 71.07
N PHE A 222 58.30 91.93 71.39
CA PHE A 222 57.99 90.69 70.69
C PHE A 222 56.60 90.82 70.06
N GLU A 223 56.53 90.51 68.77
CA GLU A 223 55.32 90.62 67.97
C GLU A 223 54.56 89.28 68.05
N PHE A 224 53.29 89.32 68.46
CA PHE A 224 52.48 88.11 68.62
C PHE A 224 51.01 88.37 68.30
N LYS A 225 50.45 87.72 67.29
CA LYS A 225 49.01 87.60 67.01
C LYS A 225 48.76 86.37 66.14
N PRO A 226 47.57 85.74 66.14
CA PRO A 226 46.51 85.66 67.16
C PRO A 226 46.01 84.21 67.38
N ALA A 227 45.76 83.79 68.63
CA ALA A 227 45.60 82.37 68.96
C ALA A 227 44.15 81.82 68.92
N GLU A 228 43.11 82.64 69.07
CA GLU A 228 41.75 82.11 69.33
C GLU A 228 40.88 81.99 68.06
N THR A 229 40.80 83.03 67.23
CA THR A 229 40.07 82.99 65.95
C THR A 229 40.72 82.03 64.93
N MET A 230 42.05 81.86 65.03
CA MET A 230 42.76 80.86 64.23
C MET A 230 42.36 79.44 64.61
N VAL A 231 42.26 79.13 65.91
CA VAL A 231 41.93 77.79 66.39
C VAL A 231 40.52 77.38 65.96
N GLU A 232 39.53 78.27 66.13
CA GLU A 232 38.14 77.99 65.72
C GLU A 232 38.02 77.77 64.20
N HIS A 233 38.62 78.63 63.38
CA HIS A 233 38.57 78.48 61.92
C HIS A 233 39.41 77.28 61.43
N THR A 234 40.53 76.94 62.08
CA THR A 234 41.28 75.70 61.76
C THR A 234 40.53 74.43 62.15
N GLU A 235 39.81 74.39 63.28
CA GLU A 235 38.97 73.24 63.62
C GLU A 235 37.76 73.13 62.68
N ASN A 236 37.14 74.26 62.32
CA ASN A 236 36.06 74.28 61.32
C ASN A 236 36.51 73.81 59.92
N LEU A 237 37.75 74.12 59.51
CA LEU A 237 38.33 73.65 58.25
C LEU A 237 38.68 72.16 58.31
N LYS A 238 39.28 71.71 59.41
CA LYS A 238 39.63 70.31 59.66
C LYS A 238 38.38 69.42 59.69
N GLU A 239 37.30 69.88 60.32
CA GLU A 239 36.01 69.17 60.31
C GLU A 239 35.42 69.09 58.90
N ALA A 240 35.51 70.15 58.10
CA ALA A 240 35.00 70.17 56.73
C ALA A 240 35.82 69.27 55.78
N ILE A 241 37.15 69.24 55.93
CA ILE A 241 38.04 68.32 55.20
C ILE A 241 37.73 66.87 55.56
N GLU A 242 37.55 66.55 56.84
CA GLU A 242 37.24 65.19 57.28
C GLU A 242 35.85 64.74 56.78
N LYS A 243 34.85 65.63 56.77
CA LYS A 243 33.54 65.36 56.15
C LYS A 243 33.66 65.08 54.66
N THR A 244 34.45 65.87 53.93
CA THR A 244 34.70 65.68 52.49
C THR A 244 35.36 64.34 52.21
N ARG A 245 36.39 63.97 53.01
CA ARG A 245 37.11 62.70 52.91
C ARG A 245 36.17 61.50 53.14
N GLN A 246 35.34 61.55 54.18
CA GLN A 246 34.36 60.51 54.48
C GLN A 246 33.29 60.36 53.39
N GLN A 247 32.83 61.46 52.81
CA GLN A 247 31.90 61.42 51.67
C GLN A 247 32.55 60.77 50.44
N GLN A 248 33.80 61.12 50.14
CA GLN A 248 34.55 60.52 49.02
C GLN A 248 34.74 59.00 49.21
N GLU A 249 35.15 58.56 50.40
CA GLU A 249 35.30 57.13 50.73
C GLU A 249 33.96 56.37 50.60
N ASN A 250 32.85 56.98 51.04
CA ASN A 250 31.51 56.39 50.94
C ASN A 250 31.04 56.25 49.48
N ILE A 251 31.29 57.25 48.63
CA ILE A 251 30.98 57.19 47.19
C ILE A 251 31.80 56.09 46.52
N TYR A 252 33.11 56.03 46.79
CA TYR A 252 34.00 55.03 46.20
C TYR A 252 33.60 53.61 46.60
N LYS A 253 33.31 53.40 47.89
CA LYS A 253 32.86 52.10 48.41
C LYS A 253 31.57 51.62 47.73
N LYS A 254 30.59 52.52 47.56
CA LYS A 254 29.33 52.21 46.87
C LYS A 254 29.51 51.89 45.39
N MET A 255 30.39 52.60 44.69
CA MET A 255 30.70 52.27 43.29
C MET A 255 31.32 50.88 43.16
N VAL A 256 32.30 50.56 44.01
CA VAL A 256 32.96 49.24 44.00
C VAL A 256 31.97 48.11 44.31
N GLU A 257 31.08 48.30 45.29
CA GLU A 257 30.01 47.34 45.60
C GLU A 257 29.08 47.12 44.40
N MET A 258 28.71 48.18 43.68
CA MET A 258 27.84 48.08 42.50
C MET A 258 28.51 47.31 41.35
N TYR A 259 29.78 47.62 41.04
CA TYR A 259 30.53 46.92 40.00
C TYR A 259 30.73 45.44 40.35
N ASN A 260 31.05 45.12 41.60
CA ASN A 260 31.20 43.73 42.04
C ASN A 260 29.89 42.94 41.88
N LYS A 261 28.74 43.58 42.16
CA LYS A 261 27.42 42.97 41.95
C LYS A 261 27.15 42.72 40.46
N GLU A 262 27.43 43.69 39.59
CA GLU A 262 27.24 43.54 38.14
C GLU A 262 28.12 42.41 37.56
N VAL A 263 29.38 42.32 37.99
CA VAL A 263 30.27 41.21 37.59
C VAL A 263 29.73 39.86 38.04
N HIS A 264 29.16 39.78 39.25
CA HIS A 264 28.56 38.55 39.75
C HIS A 264 27.31 38.15 38.94
N ASP A 265 26.43 39.10 38.66
CA ASP A 265 25.21 38.88 37.86
C ASP A 265 25.56 38.42 36.43
N LEU A 266 26.58 39.02 35.81
CA LEU A 266 27.05 38.62 34.47
C LEU A 266 27.65 37.22 34.45
N LYS A 267 28.42 36.85 35.49
CA LYS A 267 28.95 35.48 35.63
C LYS A 267 27.83 34.45 35.79
N ALA A 268 26.80 34.78 36.57
CA ALA A 268 25.65 33.90 36.75
C ALA A 268 24.85 33.74 35.44
N GLU A 269 24.69 34.81 34.66
CA GLU A 269 24.02 34.73 33.35
C GLU A 269 24.82 33.90 32.34
N LEU A 270 26.14 34.08 32.28
CA LEU A 270 27.02 33.29 31.41
C LEU A 270 26.88 31.78 31.71
N ALA A 271 26.93 31.40 33.00
CA ALA A 271 26.78 30.00 33.41
C ALA A 271 25.41 29.41 33.03
N ARG A 272 24.33 30.19 33.08
CA ARG A 272 23.00 29.73 32.63
C ARG A 272 22.96 29.51 31.11
N GLN A 273 23.56 30.41 30.34
CA GLN A 273 23.63 30.27 28.88
C GLN A 273 24.44 29.03 28.48
N ASP A 274 25.57 28.79 29.14
CA ASP A 274 26.39 27.59 28.91
C ASP A 274 25.61 26.31 29.20
N PHE A 275 24.85 26.27 30.31
CA PHE A 275 24.00 25.13 30.64
C PHE A 275 22.92 24.88 29.58
N ILE A 276 22.21 25.94 29.15
CA ILE A 276 21.18 25.83 28.10
C ILE A 276 21.78 25.33 26.79
N ALA A 277 22.98 25.81 26.41
CA ALA A 277 23.67 25.37 25.21
C ALA A 277 24.07 23.89 25.28
N GLN A 278 24.56 23.42 26.43
CA GLN A 278 24.88 22.00 26.64
C GLN A 278 23.63 21.13 26.52
N THR A 279 22.52 21.49 27.18
CA THR A 279 21.27 20.71 27.12
C THR A 279 20.74 20.60 25.70
N ARG A 280 20.71 21.72 24.94
CA ARG A 280 20.30 21.71 23.53
C ARG A 280 21.20 20.84 22.65
N THR A 281 22.50 20.85 22.93
CA THR A 281 23.46 20.01 22.18
C THR A 281 23.15 18.54 22.42
N GLN A 282 22.90 18.17 23.68
CA GLN A 282 22.54 16.80 24.04
C GLN A 282 21.22 16.36 23.40
N GLU A 283 20.16 17.19 23.45
CA GLU A 283 18.88 16.93 22.80
C GLU A 283 19.02 16.73 21.28
N THR A 284 19.86 17.56 20.64
CA THR A 284 20.14 17.46 19.20
C THR A 284 20.84 16.14 18.86
N GLU A 285 21.76 15.68 19.71
CA GLU A 285 22.44 14.40 19.55
C GLU A 285 21.49 13.21 19.72
N THR A 286 20.56 13.26 20.69
CA THR A 286 19.53 12.21 20.86
C THR A 286 18.62 12.12 19.64
N VAL A 287 18.06 13.24 19.18
CA VAL A 287 17.17 13.25 18.00
C VAL A 287 17.91 12.75 16.77
N LYS A 288 19.19 13.10 16.60
CA LYS A 288 20.02 12.61 15.49
C LYS A 288 20.24 11.10 15.56
N ALA A 289 20.39 10.52 16.75
CA ALA A 289 20.51 9.08 16.93
C ALA A 289 19.21 8.36 16.57
N GLU A 290 18.06 8.87 17.04
CA GLU A 290 16.73 8.32 16.71
C GLU A 290 16.44 8.37 15.21
N MET A 291 16.74 9.50 14.55
CA MET A 291 16.60 9.67 13.10
C MET A 291 17.42 8.61 12.34
N LYS A 292 18.63 8.31 12.79
CA LYS A 292 19.52 7.30 12.18
C LYS A 292 18.95 5.89 12.35
N GLU A 293 18.36 5.59 13.50
CA GLU A 293 17.70 4.30 13.74
C GLU A 293 16.49 4.11 12.83
N ILE A 294 15.63 5.13 12.71
CA ILE A 294 14.45 5.10 11.83
C ILE A 294 14.87 4.91 10.37
N GLN A 295 15.90 5.63 9.91
CA GLN A 295 16.44 5.47 8.55
C GLN A 295 16.96 4.05 8.31
N SER A 296 17.64 3.44 9.29
CA SER A 296 18.11 2.06 9.18
C SER A 296 16.95 1.05 9.10
N LYS A 297 15.88 1.24 9.88
CA LYS A 297 14.68 0.39 9.81
C LYS A 297 14.01 0.48 8.45
N HIS A 298 13.80 1.70 7.95
CA HIS A 298 13.21 1.94 6.64
C HIS A 298 14.02 1.31 5.49
N ALA A 299 15.36 1.39 5.56
CA ALA A 299 16.22 0.75 4.57
C ALA A 299 16.08 -0.79 4.57
N ASN A 300 15.97 -1.40 5.75
CA ASN A 300 15.74 -2.84 5.87
C ASN A 300 14.37 -3.26 5.31
N ASP A 301 13.32 -2.48 5.58
CA ASP A 301 11.97 -2.76 5.08
C ASP A 301 11.90 -2.68 3.55
N ILE A 302 12.61 -1.73 2.94
CA ILE A 302 12.75 -1.65 1.47
C ILE A 302 13.44 -2.91 0.93
N ALA A 303 14.58 -3.29 1.53
CA ALA A 303 15.33 -4.45 1.07
C ALA A 303 14.52 -5.76 1.16
N GLU A 304 13.67 -5.90 2.18
CA GLU A 304 12.80 -7.06 2.32
C GLU A 304 11.66 -7.05 1.28
N LYS A 305 11.06 -5.89 1.01
CA LYS A 305 10.07 -5.76 -0.07
C LYS A 305 10.66 -6.11 -1.44
N ASP A 306 11.87 -5.64 -1.72
CA ASP A 306 12.56 -5.94 -2.98
C ASP A 306 12.84 -7.45 -3.13
N ARG A 307 13.18 -8.15 -2.03
CA ARG A 307 13.30 -9.62 -2.03
C ARG A 307 11.99 -10.31 -2.36
N ILE A 308 10.88 -9.89 -1.76
CA ILE A 308 9.56 -10.48 -2.02
C ILE A 308 9.16 -10.28 -3.48
N ILE A 309 9.37 -9.08 -4.02
CA ILE A 309 9.09 -8.77 -5.44
C ILE A 309 9.92 -9.67 -6.35
N TYR A 310 11.21 -9.81 -6.07
CA TYR A 310 12.10 -10.69 -6.84
C TYR A 310 11.63 -12.14 -6.85
N ASP A 311 11.26 -12.68 -5.67
CA ASP A 311 10.76 -14.05 -5.54
C ASP A 311 9.44 -14.28 -6.29
N GLN A 312 8.54 -13.30 -6.28
CA GLN A 312 7.29 -13.35 -7.04
C GLN A 312 7.54 -13.32 -8.55
N GLN A 313 8.44 -12.46 -9.02
CA GLN A 313 8.82 -12.40 -10.43
C GLN A 313 9.43 -13.73 -10.90
N ARG A 314 10.29 -14.36 -10.08
CA ARG A 314 10.85 -15.67 -10.38
C ARG A 314 9.77 -16.74 -10.53
N LYS A 315 8.85 -16.83 -9.56
CA LYS A 315 7.74 -17.80 -9.60
C LYS A 315 6.84 -17.60 -10.82
N LEU A 316 6.57 -16.34 -11.19
CA LEU A 316 5.80 -16.02 -12.39
C LEU A 316 6.52 -16.51 -13.66
N ALA A 317 7.83 -16.25 -13.78
CA ALA A 317 8.62 -16.71 -14.91
C ALA A 317 8.66 -18.25 -15.01
N GLU A 318 8.80 -18.95 -13.89
CA GLU A 318 8.74 -20.41 -13.83
C GLU A 318 7.37 -20.95 -14.29
N SER A 319 6.28 -20.35 -13.81
CA SER A 319 4.92 -20.71 -14.21
C SER A 319 4.67 -20.47 -15.70
N GLN A 320 5.10 -19.32 -16.22
CA GLN A 320 5.00 -19.00 -17.65
C GLN A 320 5.79 -19.99 -18.52
N SER A 321 7.00 -20.36 -18.10
CA SER A 321 7.81 -21.37 -18.81
C SER A 321 7.13 -22.74 -18.83
N SER A 322 6.55 -23.15 -17.69
CA SER A 322 5.78 -24.39 -17.58
C SER A 322 4.55 -24.38 -18.50
N TYR A 323 3.81 -23.28 -18.51
CA TYR A 323 2.64 -23.11 -19.37
C TYR A 323 2.98 -23.23 -20.85
N ILE A 324 4.02 -22.53 -21.31
CA ILE A 324 4.50 -22.59 -22.71
C ILE A 324 4.89 -24.04 -23.07
N SER A 325 5.55 -24.76 -22.16
CA SER A 325 5.94 -26.15 -22.37
C SER A 325 4.74 -27.09 -22.53
N VAL A 326 3.71 -26.93 -21.69
CA VAL A 326 2.48 -27.73 -21.78
C VAL A 326 1.72 -27.43 -23.07
N GLU A 327 1.57 -26.16 -23.41
CA GLU A 327 0.97 -25.73 -24.67
C GLU A 327 1.71 -26.32 -25.88
N GLN A 328 3.04 -26.26 -25.90
CA GLN A 328 3.85 -26.83 -26.97
C GLN A 328 3.62 -28.35 -27.11
N LYS A 329 3.59 -29.09 -25.99
CA LYS A 329 3.31 -30.52 -25.98
C LYS A 329 1.91 -30.85 -26.52
N TYR A 330 0.90 -30.07 -26.11
CA TYR A 330 -0.47 -30.22 -26.61
C TYR A 330 -0.56 -29.97 -28.12
N PHE A 331 0.07 -28.90 -28.62
CA PHE A 331 0.08 -28.65 -30.06
C PHE A 331 0.78 -29.77 -30.83
N TYR A 332 1.86 -30.33 -30.27
CA TYR A 332 2.59 -31.41 -30.93
C TYR A 332 1.78 -32.70 -31.00
N SER A 333 0.98 -33.01 -29.97
CA SER A 333 0.09 -34.18 -30.01
C SER A 333 -1.00 -34.01 -31.06
N LEU A 334 -1.55 -32.80 -31.25
CA LEU A 334 -2.49 -32.51 -32.35
C LEU A 334 -1.87 -32.79 -33.72
N VAL A 335 -0.66 -32.26 -33.97
CA VAL A 335 0.04 -32.47 -35.24
C VAL A 335 0.40 -33.95 -35.45
N LEU A 336 0.78 -34.67 -34.41
CA LEU A 336 1.03 -36.12 -34.47
C LEU A 336 -0.24 -36.90 -34.83
N GLY A 337 -1.37 -36.57 -34.21
CA GLY A 337 -2.67 -37.20 -34.52
C GLY A 337 -3.06 -37.02 -35.98
N VAL A 338 -2.89 -35.81 -36.52
CA VAL A 338 -3.08 -35.53 -37.95
C VAL A 338 -2.17 -36.39 -38.82
N LYS A 339 -0.87 -36.44 -38.52
CA LYS A 339 0.08 -37.24 -39.29
C LYS A 339 -0.30 -38.71 -39.33
N LEU A 340 -0.70 -39.27 -38.20
CA LEU A 340 -1.16 -40.66 -38.11
C LEU A 340 -2.39 -40.89 -39.00
N ASN A 341 -3.35 -39.97 -39.00
CA ASN A 341 -4.52 -40.06 -39.87
C ASN A 341 -4.14 -40.00 -41.35
N MET A 342 -3.21 -39.11 -41.73
CA MET A 342 -2.70 -39.02 -43.11
C MET A 342 -1.99 -40.29 -43.57
N VAL A 343 -1.21 -40.94 -42.70
CA VAL A 343 -0.61 -42.26 -43.01
C VAL A 343 -1.69 -43.28 -43.35
N ILE A 344 -2.77 -43.33 -42.57
CA ILE A 344 -3.89 -44.26 -42.80
C ILE A 344 -4.58 -43.97 -44.15
N CYS A 345 -4.65 -42.69 -44.55
CA CYS A 345 -5.18 -42.26 -45.85
C CYS A 345 -4.22 -42.45 -47.04
N GLY A 346 -3.03 -43.03 -46.83
CA GLY A 346 -2.10 -43.39 -47.92
C GLY A 346 -1.11 -42.31 -48.34
N PHE A 347 -0.93 -41.25 -47.55
CA PHE A 347 0.08 -40.22 -47.81
C PHE A 347 1.51 -40.78 -47.60
N THR A 348 2.46 -40.32 -48.43
CA THR A 348 3.87 -40.72 -48.40
C THR A 348 4.64 -40.08 -47.26
N MET A 349 5.80 -40.65 -46.88
CA MET A 349 6.65 -40.08 -45.82
C MET A 349 7.27 -38.72 -46.22
N GLU A 350 7.45 -38.45 -47.50
CA GLU A 350 7.88 -37.14 -47.99
C GLU A 350 6.81 -36.07 -47.74
N GLU A 351 5.53 -36.44 -47.96
CA GLU A 351 4.34 -35.63 -47.64
C GLU A 351 4.04 -35.56 -46.13
N LEU A 352 4.77 -36.24 -45.26
CA LEU A 352 4.59 -36.15 -43.80
C LEU A 352 5.73 -35.38 -43.13
N ASN A 353 6.89 -35.35 -43.76
CA ASN A 353 8.10 -34.69 -43.24
C ASN A 353 8.05 -33.16 -43.36
N TRP A 354 7.17 -32.59 -44.19
CA TRP A 354 6.99 -31.14 -44.29
C TRP A 354 6.31 -30.53 -43.06
N MET A 355 5.44 -31.28 -42.38
CA MET A 355 4.78 -30.85 -41.14
C MET A 355 5.73 -30.93 -39.94
N LYS A 356 6.65 -29.98 -39.82
CA LYS A 356 7.51 -29.86 -38.63
C LYS A 356 6.69 -29.22 -37.48
N PRO A 357 6.40 -29.94 -36.38
CA PRO A 357 5.53 -29.43 -35.31
C PRO A 357 6.00 -28.10 -34.71
N GLN A 358 7.31 -27.90 -34.58
CA GLN A 358 7.90 -26.65 -34.09
C GLN A 358 7.58 -25.44 -34.99
N ASN A 359 7.64 -25.60 -36.31
CA ASN A 359 7.41 -24.51 -37.26
C ASN A 359 5.94 -24.09 -37.26
N LEU A 360 5.03 -25.08 -37.19
CA LEU A 360 3.60 -24.83 -37.10
C LEU A 360 3.21 -24.23 -35.75
N TYR A 361 3.84 -24.66 -34.65
CA TYR A 361 3.62 -24.07 -33.32
C TYR A 361 4.01 -22.59 -33.29
N ASN A 362 5.18 -22.23 -33.84
CA ASN A 362 5.63 -20.85 -33.90
C ASN A 362 4.68 -19.98 -34.75
N ARG A 363 4.14 -20.55 -35.85
CA ARG A 363 3.16 -19.87 -36.70
C ARG A 363 1.83 -19.64 -35.99
N VAL A 364 1.24 -20.66 -35.37
CA VAL A 364 -0.05 -20.50 -34.68
C VAL A 364 0.07 -19.52 -33.51
N LYS A 365 1.20 -19.53 -32.81
CA LYS A 365 1.51 -18.53 -31.78
C LYS A 365 1.64 -17.12 -32.35
N ALA A 366 2.31 -16.94 -33.49
CA ALA A 366 2.41 -15.65 -34.16
C ALA A 366 1.06 -15.10 -34.65
N THR A 367 0.10 -15.98 -34.97
CA THR A 367 -1.27 -15.57 -35.34
C THR A 367 -2.15 -15.19 -34.15
N GLY A 368 -1.70 -15.44 -32.91
CA GLY A 368 -2.47 -15.13 -31.70
C GLY A 368 -3.75 -15.97 -31.52
N VAL A 369 -3.87 -17.10 -32.22
CA VAL A 369 -5.04 -17.99 -32.11
C VAL A 369 -5.03 -18.65 -30.74
N GLU A 370 -6.16 -18.59 -30.05
CA GLU A 370 -6.35 -19.24 -28.74
C GLU A 370 -6.17 -20.76 -28.81
N THR A 371 -5.68 -21.36 -27.73
CA THR A 371 -5.36 -22.80 -27.63
C THR A 371 -6.52 -23.71 -28.00
N GLY A 372 -7.75 -23.35 -27.63
CA GLY A 372 -8.96 -24.11 -27.98
C GLY A 372 -9.28 -24.14 -29.47
N ASN A 373 -8.77 -23.17 -30.24
CA ASN A 373 -9.00 -23.07 -31.69
C ASN A 373 -7.86 -23.66 -32.52
N TRP A 374 -6.82 -24.20 -31.88
CA TRP A 374 -5.69 -24.83 -32.56
C TRP A 374 -6.07 -26.02 -33.43
N PRO A 375 -6.99 -26.94 -33.03
CA PRO A 375 -7.40 -28.04 -33.91
C PRO A 375 -7.95 -27.55 -35.24
N GLY A 376 -8.87 -26.56 -35.22
CA GLY A 376 -9.45 -25.98 -36.42
C GLY A 376 -8.46 -25.14 -37.25
N TRP A 377 -7.48 -24.51 -36.60
CA TRP A 377 -6.38 -23.85 -37.31
C TRP A 377 -5.48 -24.85 -38.03
N VAL A 378 -5.07 -25.93 -37.35
CA VAL A 378 -4.26 -27.00 -37.93
C VAL A 378 -4.99 -27.61 -39.13
N SER A 379 -6.28 -27.95 -39.01
CA SER A 379 -7.08 -28.48 -40.12
C SER A 379 -7.13 -27.54 -41.33
N ARG A 380 -7.32 -26.23 -41.11
CA ARG A 380 -7.31 -25.23 -42.20
C ARG A 380 -5.94 -25.10 -42.85
N GLU A 381 -4.88 -25.18 -42.05
CA GLU A 381 -3.51 -25.11 -42.55
C GLU A 381 -3.04 -26.37 -43.25
N LEU A 382 -3.79 -27.46 -43.17
CA LEU A 382 -3.57 -28.66 -43.99
C LEU A 382 -4.38 -28.55 -45.28
N ALA A 383 -5.59 -28.00 -45.21
CA ALA A 383 -6.46 -27.78 -46.36
C ALA A 383 -5.97 -26.66 -47.30
N SER A 384 -5.19 -25.70 -46.80
CA SER A 384 -4.60 -24.62 -47.58
C SER A 384 -3.37 -25.05 -48.40
N PHE A 385 -2.88 -26.30 -48.24
CA PHE A 385 -1.72 -26.75 -48.97
C PHE A 385 -2.06 -27.10 -50.43
N PRO A 386 -1.29 -26.58 -51.40
CA PRO A 386 -1.53 -26.86 -52.80
C PRO A 386 -1.21 -28.32 -53.11
N THR A 387 -2.18 -29.03 -53.67
CA THR A 387 -2.10 -30.40 -54.20
C THR A 387 -1.23 -30.46 -55.48
N THR A 388 -0.09 -29.77 -55.50
CA THR A 388 0.74 -29.56 -56.70
C THR A 388 2.13 -30.13 -56.52
N VAL A 389 2.24 -31.34 -55.98
CA VAL A 389 3.24 -32.34 -56.37
C VAL A 389 2.56 -33.70 -56.18
N LEU A 390 1.76 -34.10 -57.17
CA LEU A 390 1.39 -35.50 -57.42
C LEU A 390 2.04 -35.94 -58.72
#